data_AF-A0A7H9SU81-F1
#
_entry.id   AF-A0A7H9SU81-F1
#
_cell.length_a   1.000
_cell.length_b   1.000
_cell.length_c   1.000
_cell.angle_alpha   90.00
_cell.angle_beta   90.00
_cell.angle_gamma   90.00
#
_symmetry.space_group_name_H-M   'P 1'
#
loop_
_entity.id
_entity.type
_entity.pdbx_description
1 polymer ?
#
loop_
_entity_poly.entity_id
_entity_poly.type
_entity_poly.pdbx_seq_one_letter_code
_entity_poly.pdbx_strand_id
1 'polypeptide(L)'
;DQSGSDLPESQRRRQLDRLDREEAFYQFVNNLSDEDYRLMRDNNLLGTPGEVTQDELFSRLQQIKDGPEQQNNVTGTESAEDPVEQPESSED
;
A
#
# COMPACT_ATOMS: atom_id res chain seq x y z
N ASP A 1 -2.11 -35.53 -34.42
CA ASP A 1 -1.43 -35.37 -33.14
C ASP A 1 -0.74 -34.01 -33.12
N GLN A 2 -1.44 -32.96 -32.70
CA GLN A 2 -0.91 -31.58 -32.64
C GLN A 2 -1.60 -30.83 -31.50
N SER A 3 -1.29 -31.18 -30.26
CA SER A 3 -1.68 -30.40 -29.08
C SER A 3 -0.71 -30.78 -27.97
N GLY A 4 0.40 -30.05 -27.85
CA GLY A 4 1.44 -30.40 -26.87
C GLY A 4 2.56 -29.39 -26.69
N SER A 5 2.68 -28.36 -27.53
CA SER A 5 3.87 -27.50 -27.55
C SER A 5 3.65 -26.04 -27.11
N ASP A 6 2.40 -25.60 -26.88
CA ASP A 6 2.07 -24.20 -26.58
C ASP A 6 1.88 -23.89 -25.07
N LEU A 7 1.95 -24.92 -24.22
CA LEU A 7 1.89 -24.76 -22.76
C LEU A 7 3.04 -23.90 -22.17
N PRO A 8 4.32 -24.02 -22.59
CA PRO A 8 5.39 -23.22 -21.98
C PRO A 8 5.30 -21.74 -22.36
N GLU A 9 4.83 -21.38 -23.56
CA GLU A 9 4.74 -19.98 -23.99
C GLU A 9 3.63 -19.24 -23.25
N SER A 10 2.48 -19.87 -23.05
CA SER A 10 1.37 -19.28 -22.30
C SER A 10 1.68 -19.17 -20.80
N GLN A 11 2.44 -20.11 -20.24
CA GLN A 11 2.95 -20.01 -18.87
C GLN A 11 4.03 -18.94 -18.73
N ARG A 12 4.93 -18.80 -19.73
CA ARG A 12 5.96 -17.75 -19.79
C ARG A 12 5.33 -16.36 -19.95
N ARG A 13 4.31 -16.21 -20.79
CA ARG A 13 3.54 -14.95 -20.94
C ARG A 13 2.89 -14.57 -19.63
N ARG A 14 2.19 -15.49 -18.94
CA ARG A 14 1.62 -15.22 -17.61
C ARG A 14 2.67 -14.79 -16.58
N GLN A 15 3.86 -15.38 -16.60
CA GLN A 15 4.96 -14.94 -15.74
C GLN A 15 5.47 -13.54 -16.11
N LEU A 16 5.64 -13.24 -17.40
CA LEU A 16 6.03 -11.91 -17.88
C LEU A 16 4.99 -10.86 -17.50
N ASP A 17 3.70 -11.12 -17.74
CA ASP A 17 2.60 -10.25 -17.31
C ASP A 17 2.61 -10.03 -15.79
N ARG A 18 2.90 -11.07 -14.99
CA ARG A 18 3.00 -10.93 -13.53
C ARG A 18 4.21 -10.08 -13.13
N LEU A 19 5.37 -10.30 -13.75
CA LEU A 19 6.59 -9.54 -13.47
C LEU A 19 6.46 -8.08 -13.91
N ASP A 20 5.84 -7.82 -15.07
CA ASP A 20 5.56 -6.48 -15.57
C ASP A 20 4.65 -5.71 -14.60
N ARG A 21 3.58 -6.35 -14.13
CA ARG A 21 2.72 -5.79 -13.07
C ARG A 21 3.47 -5.53 -11.78
N GLU A 22 4.34 -6.45 -11.37
CA GLU A 22 5.14 -6.34 -10.15
C GLU A 22 6.19 -5.21 -10.25
N GLU A 23 6.83 -5.03 -11.40
CA GLU A 23 7.74 -3.91 -11.65
C GLU A 23 7.01 -2.57 -11.65
N ALA A 24 5.88 -2.49 -12.38
CA ALA A 24 5.02 -1.31 -12.38
C ALA A 24 4.48 -0.99 -10.98
N PHE A 25 4.19 -2.01 -10.16
CA PHE A 25 3.79 -1.84 -8.77
C PHE A 25 4.86 -1.12 -7.96
N TYR A 26 6.09 -1.64 -7.94
CA TYR A 26 7.16 -1.02 -7.16
C TYR A 26 7.50 0.37 -7.69
N GLN A 27 7.47 0.56 -9.01
CA GLN A 27 7.71 1.86 -9.62
C GLN A 27 6.62 2.87 -9.25
N PHE A 28 5.34 2.49 -9.32
CA PHE A 28 4.23 3.34 -8.93
C PHE A 28 4.35 3.77 -7.47
N VAL A 29 4.52 2.79 -6.57
CA VAL A 29 4.67 3.05 -5.13
C VAL A 29 5.87 3.93 -4.82
N ASN A 30 6.98 3.76 -5.55
CA ASN A 30 8.16 4.62 -5.41
C ASN A 30 7.93 6.06 -5.92
N ASN A 31 7.07 6.23 -6.91
CA ASN A 31 6.67 7.54 -7.45
C ASN A 31 5.44 8.15 -6.73
N LEU A 32 4.84 7.47 -5.74
CA LEU A 32 3.77 8.02 -4.91
C LEU A 32 4.32 9.03 -3.91
N SER A 33 3.50 10.04 -3.59
CA SER A 33 3.77 10.93 -2.45
C SER A 33 3.62 10.17 -1.13
N ASP A 34 4.32 10.59 -0.07
CA ASP A 34 4.17 10.01 1.27
C ASP A 34 2.70 9.97 1.76
N GLU A 35 1.94 11.02 1.46
CA GLU A 35 0.52 11.11 1.78
C GLU A 35 -0.30 10.05 1.03
N ASP A 36 -0.13 9.95 -0.28
CA ASP A 36 -0.82 8.96 -1.12
C ASP A 36 -0.42 7.53 -0.70
N TYR A 37 0.86 7.29 -0.42
CA TYR A 37 1.36 6.00 0.04
C TYR A 37 0.73 5.60 1.38
N ARG A 38 0.68 6.51 2.37
CA ARG A 38 -0.02 6.26 3.64
C ARG A 38 -1.50 6.00 3.41
N LEU A 39 -2.17 6.82 2.59
CA LEU A 39 -3.59 6.66 2.31
C LEU A 39 -3.90 5.28 1.71
N MET A 40 -3.11 4.84 0.73
CA MET A 40 -3.25 3.51 0.15
C MET A 40 -2.88 2.40 1.12
N ARG A 41 -1.88 2.60 1.98
CA ARG A 41 -1.46 1.63 2.99
C ARG A 41 -2.51 1.45 4.08
N ASP A 42 -3.02 2.55 4.62
CA ASP A 42 -3.98 2.58 5.73
C ASP A 42 -5.33 2.00 5.28
N ASN A 43 -5.69 2.22 4.02
CA ASN A 43 -6.86 1.60 3.39
C ASN A 43 -6.56 0.24 2.73
N ASN A 44 -5.36 -0.31 2.96
CA ASN A 44 -4.94 -1.63 2.51
C ASN A 44 -5.05 -1.86 0.99
N LEU A 45 -5.00 -0.77 0.19
CA LEU A 45 -5.20 -0.76 -1.26
C LEU A 45 -4.03 -1.33 -2.05
N LEU A 46 -2.83 -1.30 -1.47
CA LEU A 46 -1.59 -1.77 -2.10
C LEU A 46 -1.62 -3.27 -2.39
N GLY A 47 -2.35 -4.08 -1.62
CA GLY A 47 -2.55 -5.50 -1.92
C GLY A 47 -1.25 -6.30 -2.14
N THR A 48 -1.34 -7.39 -2.92
CA THR A 48 -0.19 -8.23 -3.28
C THR A 48 0.49 -7.69 -4.56
N PRO A 49 1.81 -7.46 -4.56
CA PRO A 49 2.54 -7.12 -5.78
C PRO A 49 2.40 -8.23 -6.83
N GLY A 50 2.12 -7.81 -8.08
CA GLY A 50 1.89 -8.71 -9.22
C GLY A 50 0.44 -9.17 -9.42
N GLU A 51 -0.47 -8.91 -8.47
CA GLU A 51 -1.92 -9.13 -8.68
C GLU A 51 -2.64 -7.87 -9.16
N VAL A 52 -2.35 -6.74 -8.51
CA VAL A 52 -2.98 -5.45 -8.80
C VAL A 52 -2.12 -4.68 -9.81
N THR A 53 -2.75 -4.14 -10.86
CA THR A 53 -2.05 -3.30 -11.85
C THR A 53 -1.87 -1.87 -11.36
N GLN A 54 -0.96 -1.13 -11.97
CA GLN A 54 -0.78 0.30 -11.70
C GLN A 54 -2.09 1.09 -11.86
N ASP A 55 -2.86 0.84 -12.92
CA ASP A 55 -4.14 1.52 -13.15
C ASP A 55 -5.16 1.24 -12.05
N GLU A 56 -5.22 0.01 -11.54
CA GLU A 56 -6.10 -0.32 -10.42
C GLU A 56 -5.68 0.40 -9.14
N LEU A 57 -4.37 0.46 -8.86
CA LEU A 57 -3.85 1.23 -7.73
C LEU A 57 -4.22 2.71 -7.84
N PHE A 58 -4.04 3.30 -9.02
CA PHE A 58 -4.38 4.69 -9.27
C PHE A 58 -5.89 4.93 -9.13
N SER A 59 -6.73 4.06 -9.68
CA SER A 59 -8.18 4.17 -9.56
C SER A 59 -8.64 4.08 -8.10
N ARG A 60 -8.07 3.16 -7.32
CA ARG A 60 -8.33 3.05 -5.88
C ARG A 60 -7.87 4.29 -5.12
N LEU A 61 -6.67 4.80 -5.42
CA LEU A 61 -6.15 6.02 -4.82
C LEU A 61 -7.07 7.22 -5.09
N GLN A 62 -7.48 7.43 -6.35
CA GLN A 62 -8.43 8.50 -6.71
C GLN A 62 -9.77 8.30 -6.02
N GLN A 63 -10.28 7.08 -5.90
CA GLN A 63 -11.55 6.81 -5.24
C GLN A 63 -11.54 7.21 -3.76
N ILE A 64 -10.43 6.99 -3.05
CA ILE A 64 -10.31 7.42 -1.65
C ILE A 64 -10.05 8.93 -1.56
N LYS A 65 -9.32 9.49 -2.52
CA LYS A 65 -9.02 10.92 -2.57
C LYS A 65 -10.24 11.80 -2.92
N ASP A 66 -11.09 11.35 -3.84
CA ASP A 66 -12.32 12.03 -4.28
C ASP A 66 -13.57 11.59 -3.49
N GLY A 67 -13.49 10.50 -2.73
CA GLY A 67 -14.55 10.03 -1.83
C GLY A 67 -14.61 10.84 -0.52
N PRO A 68 -15.78 10.91 0.16
CA PRO A 68 -15.95 11.70 1.39
C PRO A 68 -15.21 11.17 2.64
N GLU A 69 -14.20 10.30 2.51
CA GLU A 69 -13.54 9.59 3.61
C GLU A 69 -12.09 10.04 3.84
N GLN A 70 -11.92 11.33 4.18
CA GLN A 70 -10.73 11.78 4.92
C GLN A 70 -11.10 12.38 6.29
N GLN A 71 -12.14 11.84 6.94
CA GLN A 71 -12.43 12.17 8.35
C GLN A 71 -11.64 11.32 9.36
N ASN A 72 -10.78 10.39 8.93
CA ASN A 72 -10.02 9.52 9.84
C ASN A 72 -8.51 9.81 9.96
N ASN A 73 -7.98 10.86 9.33
CA ASN A 73 -6.53 11.19 9.44
C ASN A 73 -6.18 12.25 10.51
N VAL A 74 -7.10 12.56 11.43
CA VAL A 74 -6.80 13.35 12.65
C VAL A 74 -6.92 12.49 13.89
N THR A 75 -6.11 11.44 13.97
CA THR A 75 -5.64 10.91 15.25
C THR A 75 -4.16 10.56 15.16
N GLY A 76 -3.38 11.47 14.57
CA GLY A 76 -2.12 11.81 15.19
C GLY A 76 -2.45 12.58 16.46
N THR A 77 -2.79 11.87 17.54
CA THR A 77 -2.78 12.46 18.88
C THR A 77 -1.36 12.92 19.14
N GLU A 78 -1.17 14.21 18.91
CA GLU A 78 -0.42 15.08 19.80
C GLU A 78 -0.87 14.78 21.24
N SER A 79 -0.33 13.73 21.86
CA SER A 79 -0.11 13.73 23.31
C SER A 79 1.22 14.44 23.47
N ALA A 80 1.20 15.77 23.44
CA ALA A 80 1.08 16.53 24.68
C ALA A 80 2.12 16.00 25.68
N GLU A 81 3.36 16.45 25.47
CA GLU A 81 4.16 17.03 26.54
C GLU A 81 3.41 17.15 27.88
N ASP A 82 3.63 16.19 28.78
CA ASP A 82 3.53 16.40 30.22
C ASP A 82 4.68 15.65 30.90
N PRO A 83 5.72 16.35 31.37
CA PRO A 83 6.74 15.76 32.21
C PRO A 83 6.10 15.55 33.58
N VAL A 84 5.64 14.32 33.85
CA VAL A 84 5.20 13.94 35.19
C VAL A 84 6.45 13.78 36.08
N GLU A 85 7.00 14.92 36.50
CA GLU A 85 7.66 15.03 37.80
C GLU A 85 6.67 14.55 38.86
N GLN A 86 7.08 13.58 39.69
CA GLN A 86 6.76 13.41 41.13
C GLN A 86 7.08 11.98 41.60
N PRO A 87 7.30 11.76 42.91
CA PRO A 87 8.45 12.25 43.66
C PRO A 87 9.17 11.08 44.36
N GLU A 88 10.35 11.34 44.91
CA GLU A 88 10.88 10.50 45.99
C GLU A 88 9.86 10.40 47.13
N SER A 89 9.58 9.18 47.56
CA SER A 89 9.21 8.91 48.96
C SER A 89 9.81 7.57 49.34
N SER A 90 10.96 7.70 49.99
CA SER A 90 11.44 6.73 50.98
C SER A 90 10.35 6.48 52.01
N GLU A 91 10.11 5.24 52.43
CA GLU A 91 9.94 4.91 53.86
C GLU A 91 9.94 3.38 54.09
N ASP A 92 10.83 2.98 55.02
CA ASP A 92 10.95 1.75 55.85
C ASP A 92 10.92 0.33 55.23
#